data_AF-A0A3B7MLN6-F1
#
_entry.id   AF-A0A3B7MLN6-F1
#
_cell.length_a   1.000
_cell.length_b   1.000
_cell.length_c   1.000
_cell.angle_alpha   90.00
_cell.angle_beta   90.00
_cell.angle_gamma   90.00
#
_symmetry.space_group_name_H-M   'P 1'
#
loop_
_entity.id
_entity.type
_entity.pdbx_description
1 polymer ?
#
loop_
_entity_poly.entity_id
_entity_poly.type
_entity_poly.pdbx_seq_one_letter_code
_entity_poly.pdbx_strand_id
1 'polypeptide(L)'
;MHKLTLLLTLLGSLSGCSAQSAPGKGGARMPEGYFYGTDKWFSKVFVKVTGDKAIADFVHVEKFPRSLYSDTLVYNAGTNTWTGKTATVVEKNGNYKISMRKGSSSITIKANEMYYKEEANRMKNAGYARGYYEQYVMSSTNREAAQAKYKELEKQYNIPELATTLQHVDFVKEYDKFKTALLKR
;
A
#
# COMPACT_ATOMS: atom_id res chain seq x y z
N MET A 1 -66.08 42.33 50.35
CA MET A 1 -64.66 42.32 50.74
C MET A 1 -63.85 41.78 49.57
N HIS A 2 -62.93 42.61 49.10
CA HIS A 2 -61.68 42.35 48.37
C HIS A 2 -61.55 41.15 47.40
N LYS A 3 -61.33 41.57 46.14
CA LYS A 3 -60.70 40.90 44.99
C LYS A 3 -59.47 40.08 45.37
N LEU A 4 -59.23 38.98 44.66
CA LEU A 4 -57.89 38.69 44.16
C LEU A 4 -57.96 37.85 42.87
N THR A 5 -57.79 38.56 41.76
CA THR A 5 -57.43 38.01 40.45
C THR A 5 -55.94 37.63 40.51
N LEU A 6 -55.59 36.37 40.29
CA LEU A 6 -54.20 35.99 40.04
C LEU A 6 -54.04 35.64 38.55
N LEU A 7 -53.57 36.65 37.81
CA LEU A 7 -53.08 36.56 36.46
C LEU A 7 -51.64 36.05 36.55
N LEU A 8 -51.34 34.86 36.01
CA LEU A 8 -49.97 34.37 35.85
C LEU A 8 -49.73 34.09 34.37
N THR A 9 -49.20 35.08 33.67
CA THR A 9 -48.49 34.91 32.41
C THR A 9 -47.04 35.30 32.65
N LEU A 10 -46.11 34.37 32.45
CA LEU A 10 -44.80 34.73 31.92
C LEU A 10 -44.23 33.58 31.08
N LEU A 11 -43.85 33.97 29.86
CA LEU A 11 -43.28 33.18 28.79
C LEU A 11 -41.91 32.59 29.15
N GLY A 12 -41.59 31.47 28.50
CA GLY A 12 -40.29 31.31 27.85
C GLY A 12 -39.37 30.28 28.48
N SER A 13 -39.30 29.10 27.88
CA SER A 13 -38.01 28.52 27.52
C SER A 13 -38.17 27.41 26.48
N LEU A 14 -37.62 27.73 25.31
CA LEU A 14 -36.75 26.86 24.53
C LEU A 14 -37.36 25.53 24.11
N SER A 15 -37.91 25.56 22.89
CA SER A 15 -37.49 24.67 21.81
C SER A 15 -36.86 23.38 22.32
N GLY A 16 -37.71 22.39 22.61
CA GLY A 16 -37.31 21.00 22.61
C GLY A 16 -36.77 20.69 21.23
N CYS A 17 -35.47 20.93 21.06
CA CYS A 17 -34.67 20.36 20.00
C CYS A 17 -34.80 18.86 20.24
N SER A 18 -35.78 18.23 19.62
CA SER A 18 -35.75 16.80 19.38
C SER A 18 -34.38 16.58 18.77
N ALA A 19 -33.46 16.07 19.60
CA ALA A 19 -32.19 15.54 19.15
C ALA A 19 -32.53 14.33 18.30
N GLN A 20 -33.03 14.59 17.10
CA GLN A 20 -32.95 13.71 15.98
C GLN A 20 -31.46 13.52 15.84
N SER A 21 -30.99 12.38 16.35
CA SER A 21 -29.62 11.94 16.21
C SER A 21 -29.20 12.28 14.80
N ALA A 22 -28.34 13.29 14.66
CA ALA A 22 -27.73 13.58 13.39
C ALA A 22 -27.21 12.22 12.89
N PRO A 23 -27.53 11.81 11.65
CA PRO A 23 -26.96 10.58 11.12
C PRO A 23 -25.47 10.73 11.32
N GLY A 24 -24.90 9.87 12.19
CA GLY A 24 -23.50 9.96 12.53
C GLY A 24 -22.77 10.03 11.21
N LYS A 25 -22.05 11.13 10.95
CA LYS A 25 -21.15 11.23 9.81
C LYS A 25 -20.26 10.00 9.94
N GLY A 26 -20.53 8.95 9.17
CA GLY A 26 -19.78 7.71 9.19
C GLY A 26 -18.34 8.08 8.91
N GLY A 27 -17.56 8.16 9.99
CA GLY A 27 -16.20 8.69 9.98
C GLY A 27 -15.39 7.98 8.91
N ALA A 28 -14.64 8.76 8.15
CA ALA A 28 -13.93 8.41 6.95
C ALA A 28 -13.11 7.11 7.04
N ARG A 29 -13.80 6.01 6.73
CA ARG A 29 -13.18 4.77 6.38
C ARG A 29 -12.60 4.91 4.97
N MET A 30 -11.33 4.55 4.79
CA MET A 30 -10.77 4.38 3.45
C MET A 30 -11.69 3.48 2.63
N PRO A 31 -12.05 3.84 1.38
CA PRO A 31 -12.86 2.97 0.56
C PRO A 31 -12.14 1.65 0.34
N GLU A 32 -12.90 0.57 0.15
CA GLU A 32 -12.31 -0.71 -0.21
C GLU A 32 -11.57 -0.59 -1.55
N GLY A 33 -10.43 -1.27 -1.64
CA GLY A 33 -9.61 -1.23 -2.85
C GLY A 33 -8.14 -1.05 -2.56
N TYR A 34 -7.42 -0.71 -3.63
CA TYR A 34 -5.97 -0.60 -3.65
C TYR A 34 -5.56 0.85 -3.83
N PHE A 35 -4.59 1.29 -3.04
CA PHE A 35 -4.06 2.63 -3.08
C PHE A 35 -2.56 2.59 -3.25
N TYR A 36 -2.01 3.59 -3.92
CA TYR A 36 -0.57 3.76 -4.07
C TYR A 36 -0.14 5.16 -3.64
N GLY A 37 1.06 5.28 -3.11
CA GLY A 37 1.68 6.56 -2.75
C GLY A 37 3.20 6.51 -2.91
N THR A 38 3.84 7.67 -2.93
CA THR A 38 5.29 7.82 -3.15
C THR A 38 5.91 8.76 -2.11
N ASP A 39 7.06 8.38 -1.56
CA ASP A 39 7.83 9.15 -0.60
C ASP A 39 9.34 9.12 -0.93
N LYS A 40 10.12 9.98 -0.26
CA LYS A 40 11.56 10.10 -0.46
C LYS A 40 12.36 8.96 0.20
N TRP A 41 11.88 8.39 1.32
CA TRP A 41 12.49 7.25 2.01
C TRP A 41 11.88 5.92 1.57
N PHE A 42 10.57 5.91 1.30
CA PHE A 42 9.89 4.79 0.65
C PHE A 42 9.49 5.19 -0.74
N SER A 43 10.12 4.59 -1.73
CA SER A 43 9.87 4.95 -3.12
C SER A 43 8.44 4.63 -3.55
N LYS A 44 7.77 3.63 -2.94
CA LYS A 44 6.33 3.37 -3.09
C LYS A 44 5.72 2.79 -1.81
N VAL A 45 4.45 3.12 -1.53
CA VAL A 45 3.58 2.40 -0.58
C VAL A 45 2.34 1.93 -1.31
N PHE A 46 1.89 0.72 -1.00
CA PHE A 46 0.64 0.17 -1.51
C PHE A 46 -0.25 -0.22 -0.36
N VAL A 47 -1.53 0.14 -0.41
CA VAL A 47 -2.50 -0.22 0.64
C VAL A 47 -3.64 -1.00 0.03
N LYS A 48 -3.90 -2.21 0.53
CA LYS A 48 -5.13 -2.97 0.23
C LYS A 48 -6.08 -2.86 1.42
N VAL A 49 -7.27 -2.30 1.21
CA VAL A 49 -8.31 -2.17 2.23
C VAL A 49 -9.37 -3.25 2.05
N THR A 50 -9.79 -3.87 3.15
CA THR A 50 -10.90 -4.83 3.19
C THR A 50 -11.55 -4.78 4.56
N GLY A 51 -12.80 -4.35 4.67
CA GLY A 51 -13.37 -4.13 5.99
C GLY A 51 -12.65 -3.01 6.73
N ASP A 52 -12.50 -3.19 8.04
CA ASP A 52 -11.75 -2.32 8.94
C ASP A 52 -10.27 -2.70 9.05
N LYS A 53 -9.77 -3.47 8.08
CA LYS A 53 -8.36 -3.86 7.97
C LYS A 53 -7.78 -3.34 6.67
N ALA A 54 -6.52 -2.91 6.72
CA ALA A 54 -5.75 -2.62 5.53
C ALA A 54 -4.34 -3.20 5.64
N ILE A 55 -3.83 -3.74 4.54
CA ILE A 55 -2.45 -4.22 4.44
C ILE A 55 -1.66 -3.17 3.67
N ALA A 56 -0.62 -2.62 4.29
CA ALA A 56 0.25 -1.60 3.70
C ALA A 56 1.63 -2.19 3.39
N ASP A 57 1.98 -2.31 2.10
CA ASP A 57 3.28 -2.77 1.62
C ASP A 57 4.15 -1.56 1.24
N PHE A 58 5.29 -1.41 1.92
CA PHE A 58 6.25 -0.33 1.74
C PHE A 58 7.48 -0.82 0.99
N VAL A 59 7.90 -0.07 -0.03
CA VAL A 59 8.96 -0.45 -0.97
C VAL A 59 10.08 0.58 -0.99
N HIS A 60 11.32 0.13 -0.79
CA HIS A 60 12.52 0.96 -0.86
C HIS A 60 13.24 0.72 -2.21
N VAL A 61 13.08 1.63 -3.20
CA VAL A 61 13.67 1.43 -4.55
C VAL A 61 15.18 1.70 -4.55
N GLU A 62 15.73 2.55 -3.69
CA GLU A 62 17.19 2.75 -3.65
C GLU A 62 17.98 1.50 -3.24
N LYS A 63 17.32 0.54 -2.58
CA LYS A 63 17.92 -0.74 -2.17
C LYS A 63 17.38 -1.89 -3.00
N PHE A 64 16.92 -1.64 -4.22
CA PHE A 64 16.23 -2.64 -5.04
C PHE A 64 17.07 -3.92 -5.25
N PRO A 65 16.54 -5.11 -4.89
CA PRO A 65 15.17 -5.45 -4.47
C PRO A 65 15.19 -5.94 -3.01
N ARG A 66 15.73 -5.14 -2.09
CA ARG A 66 15.85 -5.49 -0.67
C ARG A 66 14.70 -4.86 0.10
N SER A 67 13.69 -5.69 0.29
CA SER A 67 12.65 -5.60 1.32
C SER A 67 11.39 -4.81 0.94
N LEU A 68 10.34 -5.57 0.67
CA LEU A 68 8.97 -5.14 0.94
C LEU A 68 8.77 -5.23 2.46
N TYR A 69 8.44 -4.13 3.11
CA TYR A 69 8.01 -4.13 4.50
C TYR A 69 6.49 -4.06 4.53
N SER A 70 5.81 -4.99 5.21
CA SER A 70 4.34 -5.00 5.30
C SER A 70 3.88 -4.63 6.71
N ASP A 71 2.86 -3.77 6.79
CA ASP A 71 2.14 -3.44 8.02
C ASP A 71 0.66 -3.80 7.87
N THR A 72 0.04 -4.25 8.97
CA THR A 72 -1.42 -4.43 9.02
C THR A 72 -2.00 -3.29 9.82
N LEU A 73 -2.76 -2.45 9.14
CA LEU A 73 -3.47 -1.31 9.69
C LEU A 73 -4.88 -1.73 10.10
N VAL A 74 -5.31 -1.29 11.27
CA VAL A 74 -6.67 -1.50 11.77
C VAL A 74 -7.36 -0.15 11.94
N TYR A 75 -8.59 -0.03 11.43
CA TYR A 75 -9.38 1.19 11.56
C TYR A 75 -9.92 1.35 12.98
N ASN A 76 -9.70 2.52 13.57
CA ASN A 76 -10.27 2.92 14.84
C ASN A 76 -11.32 4.00 14.60
N ALA A 77 -12.59 3.63 14.78
CA ALA A 77 -13.73 4.53 14.60
C ALA A 77 -13.77 5.67 15.63
N GLY A 78 -13.24 5.48 16.83
CA GLY A 78 -13.22 6.51 17.89
C GLY A 78 -12.28 7.67 17.58
N THR A 79 -11.21 7.42 16.82
CA THR A 79 -10.24 8.44 16.41
C THR A 79 -10.27 8.76 14.91
N ASN A 80 -11.09 8.03 14.12
CA ASN A 80 -11.12 8.11 12.65
C ASN A 80 -9.72 7.91 12.02
N THR A 81 -8.97 6.93 12.52
CA THR A 81 -7.58 6.67 12.09
C THR A 81 -7.33 5.20 11.85
N TRP A 82 -6.48 4.86 10.88
CA TRP A 82 -5.94 3.51 10.74
C TRP A 82 -4.60 3.40 11.42
N THR A 83 -4.36 2.35 12.20
CA THR A 83 -3.10 2.21 12.94
C THR A 83 -2.54 0.80 12.79
N GLY A 84 -1.26 0.70 12.45
CA GLY A 84 -0.49 -0.53 12.46
C GLY A 84 0.68 -0.46 13.43
N LYS A 85 1.60 -1.43 13.30
CA LYS A 85 2.79 -1.50 14.15
C LYS A 85 3.73 -0.32 13.88
N THR A 86 3.81 0.12 12.64
CA THR A 86 4.78 1.10 12.14
C THR A 86 4.18 2.30 11.45
N ALA A 87 2.92 2.22 11.02
CA ALA A 87 2.28 3.32 10.29
C ALA A 87 0.93 3.70 10.89
N THR A 88 0.56 4.97 10.71
CA THR A 88 -0.77 5.50 11.01
C THR A 88 -1.30 6.20 9.77
N VAL A 89 -2.57 5.99 9.42
CA VAL A 89 -3.25 6.66 8.32
C VAL A 89 -4.32 7.58 8.87
N VAL A 90 -4.30 8.82 8.39
CA VAL A 90 -5.30 9.85 8.72
C VAL A 90 -5.88 10.41 7.44
N GLU A 91 -7.18 10.67 7.43
CA GLU A 91 -7.80 11.48 6.38
C GLU A 91 -7.58 12.97 6.69
N LYS A 92 -7.11 13.73 5.71
CA LYS A 92 -6.96 15.19 5.79
C LYS A 92 -7.43 15.80 4.47
N ASN A 93 -8.48 16.62 4.53
CA ASN A 93 -9.06 17.31 3.38
C ASN A 93 -9.40 16.35 2.23
N GLY A 94 -10.10 15.24 2.51
CA GLY A 94 -10.48 14.23 1.51
C GLY A 94 -9.32 13.40 0.94
N ASN A 95 -8.11 13.56 1.49
CA ASN A 95 -6.93 12.79 1.09
C ASN A 95 -6.46 11.92 2.26
N TYR A 96 -6.06 10.69 1.97
CA TYR A 96 -5.48 9.81 2.97
C TYR A 96 -3.97 9.99 3.02
N LYS A 97 -3.44 10.15 4.23
CA LYS A 97 -2.01 10.32 4.49
C LYS A 97 -1.49 9.26 5.43
N ILE A 98 -0.44 8.56 5.02
CA ILE A 98 0.25 7.55 5.82
C ILE A 98 1.47 8.18 6.47
N SER A 99 1.52 8.22 7.79
CA SER A 99 2.67 8.66 8.58
C SER A 99 3.39 7.45 9.17
N MET A 100 4.70 7.36 8.97
CA MET A 100 5.53 6.31 9.57
C MET A 100 5.96 6.71 10.99
N ARG A 101 5.96 5.77 11.94
CA ARG A 101 6.38 6.00 13.33
C ARG A 101 7.88 6.27 13.46
N LYS A 102 8.70 5.79 12.52
CA LYS A 102 10.13 6.05 12.41
C LYS A 102 10.41 6.82 11.12
N GLY A 103 10.39 8.15 11.19
CA GLY A 103 10.63 9.05 10.07
C GLY A 103 9.41 9.90 9.75
N SER A 104 9.56 11.22 9.77
CA SER A 104 8.51 12.24 9.62
C SER A 104 7.89 12.33 8.23
N SER A 105 7.87 11.23 7.47
CA SER A 105 7.31 11.17 6.13
C SER A 105 5.81 10.92 6.18
N SER A 106 5.04 11.78 5.50
CA SER A 106 3.62 11.57 5.22
C SER A 106 3.43 11.26 3.74
N ILE A 107 2.81 10.14 3.42
CA ILE A 107 2.56 9.71 2.04
C ILE A 107 1.09 9.89 1.70
N THR A 108 0.78 10.72 0.70
CA THR A 108 -0.58 10.79 0.14
C THR A 108 -0.81 9.57 -0.75
N ILE A 109 -1.94 8.90 -0.56
CA ILE A 109 -2.30 7.72 -1.35
C ILE A 109 -3.47 8.01 -2.29
N LYS A 110 -3.46 7.35 -3.46
CA LYS A 110 -4.49 7.46 -4.51
C LYS A 110 -5.01 6.07 -4.88
N ALA A 111 -6.31 5.93 -5.11
CA ALA A 111 -6.91 4.66 -5.52
C ALA A 111 -6.45 4.26 -6.93
N ASN A 112 -5.89 3.07 -7.09
CA ASN A 112 -5.55 2.49 -8.39
C ASN A 112 -5.20 0.99 -8.28
N GLU A 113 -6.16 0.11 -8.54
CA GLU A 113 -5.97 -1.34 -8.47
C GLU A 113 -5.14 -1.90 -9.62
N MET A 114 -5.36 -1.41 -10.85
CA MET A 114 -4.63 -1.87 -12.02
C MET A 114 -3.14 -1.57 -11.88
N TYR A 115 -2.80 -0.32 -11.52
CA TYR A 115 -1.43 0.10 -11.26
C TYR A 115 -0.79 -0.72 -10.14
N TYR A 116 -1.51 -1.03 -9.04
CA TYR A 116 -0.98 -1.89 -7.99
C TYR A 116 -0.62 -3.28 -8.50
N LYS A 117 -1.53 -3.95 -9.22
CA LYS A 117 -1.28 -5.32 -9.71
C LYS A 117 -0.09 -5.35 -10.66
N GLU A 118 -0.03 -4.42 -11.61
CA GLU A 118 1.08 -4.29 -12.55
C GLU A 118 2.41 -3.99 -11.82
N GLU A 119 2.41 -2.99 -10.96
CA GLU A 119 3.60 -2.56 -10.23
C GLU A 119 4.12 -3.63 -9.26
N ALA A 120 3.22 -4.28 -8.52
CA ALA A 120 3.56 -5.36 -7.61
C ALA A 120 4.12 -6.57 -8.37
N ASN A 121 3.57 -6.93 -9.53
CA ASN A 121 4.13 -7.98 -10.37
C ASN A 121 5.51 -7.61 -10.87
N ARG A 122 5.68 -6.41 -11.43
CA ARG A 122 6.99 -5.93 -11.91
C ARG A 122 8.05 -5.99 -10.82
N MET A 123 7.71 -5.56 -9.61
CA MET A 123 8.62 -5.61 -8.45
C MET A 123 8.96 -7.04 -8.04
N LYS A 124 7.98 -7.94 -7.97
CA LYS A 124 8.21 -9.36 -7.65
C LYS A 124 9.08 -10.03 -8.72
N ASN A 125 8.81 -9.77 -9.99
CA ASN A 125 9.56 -10.32 -11.13
C ASN A 125 11.01 -9.88 -11.11
N ALA A 126 11.24 -8.58 -10.97
CA ALA A 126 12.59 -8.03 -10.90
C ALA A 126 13.36 -8.51 -9.66
N GLY A 127 12.69 -8.63 -8.51
CA GLY A 127 13.28 -9.20 -7.30
C GLY A 127 13.68 -10.67 -7.48
N TYR A 128 12.82 -11.46 -8.10
CA TYR A 128 13.08 -12.86 -8.42
C TYR A 128 14.26 -13.02 -9.38
N ALA A 129 14.25 -12.28 -10.49
CA ALA A 129 15.32 -12.33 -11.50
C ALA A 129 16.67 -11.89 -10.91
N ARG A 130 16.69 -10.83 -10.12
CA ARG A 130 17.91 -10.34 -9.49
C ARG A 130 18.45 -11.29 -8.44
N GLY A 131 17.59 -11.87 -7.60
CA GLY A 131 18.02 -12.86 -6.60
C GLY A 131 18.74 -14.05 -7.27
N TYR A 132 18.20 -14.51 -8.39
CA TYR A 132 18.83 -15.58 -9.16
C TYR A 132 20.12 -15.14 -9.88
N TYR A 133 20.14 -13.96 -10.49
CA TYR A 133 21.37 -13.38 -11.05
C TYR A 133 22.51 -13.33 -10.02
N GLU A 134 22.22 -12.79 -8.83
CA GLU A 134 23.20 -12.69 -7.74
C GLU A 134 23.70 -14.09 -7.36
N GLN A 135 22.80 -15.05 -7.16
CA GLN A 135 23.17 -16.43 -6.84
C GLN A 135 24.05 -17.06 -7.94
N TYR A 136 23.66 -16.94 -9.21
CA TYR A 136 24.34 -17.55 -10.34
C TYR A 136 25.74 -16.96 -10.56
N VAL A 137 25.86 -15.63 -10.59
CA VAL A 137 27.15 -14.97 -10.82
C VAL A 137 28.07 -15.14 -9.63
N MET A 138 27.56 -15.02 -8.39
CA MET A 138 28.41 -15.11 -7.19
C MET A 138 28.90 -16.54 -6.92
N SER A 139 28.18 -17.57 -7.37
CA SER A 139 28.58 -18.98 -7.23
C SER A 139 29.54 -19.46 -8.33
N SER A 140 29.75 -18.68 -9.40
CA SER A 140 30.69 -19.03 -10.48
C SER A 140 32.14 -18.79 -10.10
N THR A 141 33.02 -19.70 -10.49
CA THR A 141 34.49 -19.54 -10.41
C THR A 141 35.01 -18.53 -11.43
N ASN A 142 34.32 -18.36 -12.56
CA ASN A 142 34.57 -17.30 -13.54
C ASN A 142 33.35 -16.39 -13.63
N ARG A 143 33.37 -15.30 -12.85
CA ARG A 143 32.25 -14.37 -12.72
C ARG A 143 31.98 -13.57 -13.98
N GLU A 144 33.03 -13.19 -14.70
CA GLU A 144 32.91 -12.41 -15.93
C GLU A 144 32.22 -13.22 -17.03
N ALA A 145 32.66 -14.46 -17.24
CA ALA A 145 32.03 -15.37 -18.20
C ALA A 145 30.58 -15.70 -17.80
N ALA A 146 30.31 -15.92 -16.51
CA ALA A 146 28.95 -16.15 -16.02
C ALA A 146 28.05 -14.94 -16.26
N GLN A 147 28.53 -13.73 -15.97
CA GLN A 147 27.78 -12.50 -16.22
C GLN A 147 27.50 -12.29 -17.71
N ALA A 148 28.48 -12.54 -18.58
CA ALA A 148 28.30 -12.45 -20.02
C ALA A 148 27.24 -13.44 -20.53
N LYS A 149 27.36 -14.72 -20.16
CA LYS A 149 26.40 -15.78 -20.51
C LYS A 149 24.98 -15.45 -20.00
N TYR A 150 24.86 -14.95 -18.78
CA TYR A 150 23.58 -14.54 -18.21
C TYR A 150 22.93 -13.45 -19.07
N LYS A 151 23.66 -12.37 -19.37
CA LYS A 151 23.14 -11.23 -20.15
C LYS A 151 22.74 -11.61 -21.57
N GLU A 152 23.52 -12.49 -22.21
CA GLU A 152 23.20 -13.01 -23.54
C GLU A 152 21.88 -13.78 -23.54
N LEU A 153 21.74 -14.76 -22.64
CA LEU A 153 20.52 -15.56 -22.52
C LEU A 153 19.34 -14.73 -22.03
N GLU A 154 19.56 -13.75 -21.16
CA GLU A 154 18.52 -12.85 -20.66
C GLU A 154 17.85 -12.10 -21.82
N LYS A 155 18.66 -11.65 -22.79
CA LYS A 155 18.18 -11.03 -24.02
C LYS A 155 17.48 -12.05 -24.94
N GLN A 156 18.06 -13.24 -25.12
CA GLN A 156 17.47 -14.28 -25.97
C GLN A 156 16.09 -14.74 -25.49
N TYR A 157 15.90 -14.85 -24.18
CA TYR A 157 14.62 -15.25 -23.56
C TYR A 157 13.70 -14.07 -23.28
N ASN A 158 14.08 -12.85 -23.71
CA ASN A 158 13.31 -11.62 -23.55
C ASN A 158 12.88 -11.33 -22.09
N ILE A 159 13.72 -11.72 -21.12
CA ILE A 159 13.40 -11.64 -19.69
C ILE A 159 13.01 -10.21 -19.23
N PRO A 160 13.65 -9.12 -19.71
CA PRO A 160 13.26 -7.77 -19.29
C PRO A 160 11.82 -7.41 -19.66
N GLU A 161 11.37 -7.80 -20.86
CA GLU A 161 10.00 -7.57 -21.32
C GLU A 161 9.02 -8.48 -20.57
N LEU A 162 9.37 -9.75 -20.36
CA LEU A 162 8.52 -10.66 -19.58
C LEU A 162 8.36 -10.19 -18.14
N ALA A 163 9.41 -9.59 -17.55
CA ALA A 163 9.37 -9.07 -16.19
C ALA A 163 8.41 -7.87 -16.03
N THR A 164 8.15 -7.12 -17.09
CA THR A 164 7.22 -5.97 -17.08
C THR A 164 5.80 -6.34 -17.52
N THR A 165 5.65 -7.37 -18.37
CA THR A 165 4.37 -7.71 -19.00
C THR A 165 3.63 -8.87 -18.34
N LEU A 166 4.34 -9.81 -17.72
CA LEU A 166 3.72 -11.01 -17.13
C LEU A 166 3.31 -10.81 -15.67
N GLN A 167 2.20 -11.45 -15.32
CA GLN A 167 1.85 -11.71 -13.91
C GLN A 167 2.95 -12.55 -13.26
N HIS A 168 3.18 -12.36 -11.96
CA HIS A 168 4.34 -12.98 -11.29
C HIS A 168 4.39 -14.51 -11.43
N VAL A 169 3.24 -15.18 -11.33
CA VAL A 169 3.17 -16.64 -11.47
C VAL A 169 3.59 -17.13 -12.85
N ASP A 170 3.28 -16.38 -13.91
CA ASP A 170 3.62 -16.76 -15.28
C ASP A 170 5.04 -16.35 -15.62
N PHE A 171 5.50 -15.21 -15.09
CA PHE A 171 6.90 -14.82 -15.15
C PHE A 171 7.82 -15.90 -14.57
N VAL A 172 7.49 -16.46 -13.39
CA VAL A 172 8.29 -17.53 -12.78
C VAL A 172 8.39 -18.76 -13.69
N LYS A 173 7.29 -19.15 -14.35
CA LYS A 173 7.30 -20.29 -15.29
C LYS A 173 8.19 -20.04 -16.51
N GLU A 174 8.14 -18.84 -17.10
CA GLU A 174 9.02 -18.49 -18.22
C GLU A 174 10.48 -18.36 -17.78
N TYR A 175 10.70 -17.78 -16.60
CA TYR A 175 12.03 -17.64 -16.02
C TYR A 175 12.65 -19.01 -15.68
N ASP A 176 11.86 -20.01 -15.30
CA ASP A 176 12.33 -21.39 -15.10
C ASP A 176 12.93 -22.01 -16.37
N LYS A 177 12.38 -21.70 -17.55
CA LYS A 177 12.94 -22.12 -18.84
C LYS A 177 14.30 -21.47 -19.07
N PHE A 178 14.42 -20.17 -18.80
CA PHE A 178 15.68 -19.44 -18.85
C PHE A 178 16.73 -20.02 -17.90
N LYS A 179 16.38 -20.30 -16.63
CA LYS A 179 17.29 -20.95 -15.67
C LYS A 179 17.80 -22.29 -16.17
N THR A 180 16.91 -23.10 -16.74
CA THR A 180 17.28 -24.39 -17.31
C THR A 180 18.28 -24.24 -18.45
N ALA A 181 18.09 -23.26 -19.33
CA ALA A 181 19.02 -22.98 -20.42
C ALA A 181 20.38 -22.46 -19.91
N LEU A 182 20.37 -21.62 -18.88
CA LEU A 182 21.59 -21.08 -18.27
C LEU A 182 22.49 -22.17 -17.68
N LEU A 183 21.90 -23.22 -17.12
CA LEU A 183 22.59 -24.35 -16.52
C LEU A 183 23.06 -25.42 -17.53
N LYS A 184 22.61 -25.36 -18.79
CA LYS A 184 23.15 -26.23 -19.84
C LYS A 184 24.59 -25.85 -20.15
N ARG A 185 25.47 -26.85 -20.16
CA ARG A 185 26.89 -26.72 -20.46
C ARG A 185 27.11 -26.46 -21.93
#